data_AF-A0A559PS68-F1
#
_entry.id   AF-A0A559PS68-F1
#
_cell.length_a   1.000
_cell.length_b   1.000
_cell.length_c   1.000
_cell.angle_alpha   90.00
_cell.angle_beta   90.00
_cell.angle_gamma   90.00
#
_symmetry.space_group_name_H-M   'P 1'
#
loop_
_entity.id
_entity.type
_entity.pdbx_description
1 polymer ?
#
loop_
_entity_poly.entity_id
_entity_poly.type
_entity_poly.pdbx_seq_one_letter_code
_entity_poly.pdbx_strand_id
1 'polypeptide(L)'
;MKKEAKSKKKSRARLLHQYYSYTGFYKFVAKSVKKAIIPIVLFIAAIFALDYFVLDLNKLLVTVTETYSPIGILGVFFASESLLGIIPPELFIAWAGKSEFPIFYLSLLAAASYLGGIVSYFIGVGITKIPVVHKQIETNMAKHIKNTRKWGGFLIIVGALLPIPFAMTSIAAGIIRFPFMSYLMYGLLRFIRFYAYALVIFEMV
;
A
#
# COMPACT_ATOMS: atom_id res chain seq x y z
N MET A 1 26.00 38.42 -38.53
CA MET A 1 26.29 37.31 -37.58
C MET A 1 25.01 36.91 -36.86
N LYS A 2 24.41 35.76 -37.20
CA LYS A 2 23.26 35.20 -36.46
C LYS A 2 23.79 34.59 -35.16
N LYS A 3 23.45 35.18 -34.01
CA LYS A 3 23.70 34.57 -32.69
C LYS A 3 22.84 33.31 -32.57
N GLU A 4 23.47 32.14 -32.65
CA GLU A 4 22.83 30.88 -32.31
C GLU A 4 22.42 30.90 -30.83
N ALA A 5 21.12 31.01 -30.57
CA ALA A 5 20.57 30.88 -29.24
C ALA A 5 20.75 29.42 -28.79
N LYS A 6 21.79 29.14 -27.99
CA LYS A 6 21.93 27.87 -27.27
C LYS A 6 20.70 27.65 -26.40
N SER A 7 19.77 26.81 -26.86
CA SER A 7 18.62 26.35 -26.09
C SER A 7 19.10 25.81 -24.74
N LYS A 8 18.81 26.54 -23.65
CA LYS A 8 19.09 26.06 -22.28
C LYS A 8 18.49 24.67 -22.12
N LYS A 9 19.33 23.64 -21.95
CA LYS A 9 18.89 22.27 -21.65
C LYS A 9 17.92 22.35 -20.46
N LYS A 10 16.66 21.95 -20.68
CA LYS A 10 15.64 21.95 -19.63
C LYS A 10 16.10 21.07 -18.46
N SER A 11 15.86 21.53 -17.23
CA SER A 11 16.13 20.74 -16.02
C SER A 11 15.36 19.41 -16.04
N ARG A 12 15.93 18.35 -15.44
CA ARG A 12 15.30 17.01 -15.36
C ARG A 12 13.87 17.07 -14.79
N ALA A 13 13.61 17.93 -13.80
CA ALA A 13 12.27 18.10 -13.22
C ALA A 13 11.27 18.68 -14.22
N ARG A 14 11.69 19.67 -15.02
CA ARG A 14 10.84 20.30 -16.03
C ARG A 14 10.53 19.35 -17.19
N LEU A 15 11.48 18.47 -17.54
CA LEU A 15 11.28 17.40 -18.53
C LEU A 15 10.28 16.33 -18.02
N LEU A 16 10.40 15.91 -16.76
CA LEU A 16 9.47 14.98 -16.12
C LEU A 16 8.05 15.56 -16.06
N HIS A 17 7.89 16.81 -15.63
CA HIS A 17 6.58 17.47 -15.60
C HIS A 17 5.95 17.54 -17.01
N GLN A 18 6.74 17.90 -18.03
CA GLN A 18 6.25 17.93 -19.41
C GLN A 18 5.81 16.53 -19.87
N TYR A 19 6.61 15.50 -19.59
CA TYR A 19 6.29 14.12 -19.93
C TYR A 19 4.98 13.64 -19.27
N TYR A 20 4.80 13.89 -17.96
CA TYR A 20 3.56 13.50 -17.25
C TYR A 20 2.34 14.33 -17.68
N SER A 21 2.54 15.59 -18.07
CA SER A 21 1.47 16.41 -18.64
C SER A 21 1.03 15.89 -20.01
N TYR A 22 1.98 15.59 -20.91
CA TYR A 22 1.65 15.11 -22.26
C TYR A 22 1.08 13.69 -22.28
N THR A 23 1.51 12.84 -21.35
CA THR A 23 0.98 11.47 -21.23
C THR A 23 -0.41 11.42 -20.58
N GLY A 24 -0.97 12.57 -20.16
CA GLY A 24 -2.29 12.63 -19.50
C GLY A 24 -2.30 12.04 -18.10
N PHE A 25 -1.13 11.82 -17.49
CA PHE A 25 -0.98 11.16 -16.20
C PHE A 25 -1.73 11.90 -15.09
N TYR A 26 -1.61 13.23 -15.00
CA TYR A 26 -2.32 14.02 -13.98
C TYR A 26 -3.84 13.86 -14.05
N LYS A 27 -4.40 13.81 -15.27
CA LYS A 27 -5.83 13.59 -15.49
C LYS A 27 -6.25 12.18 -15.09
N PHE A 28 -5.40 11.18 -15.33
CA PHE A 28 -5.59 9.81 -14.86
C PHE A 28 -5.57 9.73 -13.33
N VAL A 29 -4.55 10.30 -12.67
CA VAL A 29 -4.43 10.32 -11.21
C VAL A 29 -5.65 10.99 -10.58
N ALA A 30 -6.04 12.19 -11.03
CA ALA A 30 -7.19 12.90 -10.50
C ALA A 30 -8.49 12.09 -10.66
N LYS A 31 -8.70 11.44 -11.81
CA LYS A 31 -9.87 10.59 -12.04
C LYS A 31 -9.88 9.35 -11.15
N SER A 32 -8.73 8.73 -10.92
CA SER A 32 -8.57 7.56 -10.05
C SER A 32 -8.80 7.91 -8.58
N VAL A 33 -8.21 9.02 -8.11
CA VAL A 33 -8.44 9.54 -6.74
C VAL A 33 -9.92 9.85 -6.54
N LYS A 34 -10.57 10.56 -7.46
CA LYS A 34 -12.00 10.88 -7.36
C LYS A 34 -12.88 9.63 -7.27
N LYS A 35 -12.55 8.57 -8.00
CA LYS A 35 -13.27 7.29 -7.93
C LYS A 35 -13.03 6.54 -6.62
N ALA A 36 -11.87 6.72 -5.99
CA ALA A 36 -11.53 6.06 -4.73
C ALA A 36 -12.19 6.72 -3.50
N ILE A 37 -12.61 7.98 -3.59
CA ILE A 37 -13.22 8.70 -2.45
C ILE A 37 -14.49 7.99 -1.95
N ILE A 38 -15.40 7.61 -2.85
CA ILE A 38 -16.68 6.99 -2.48
C ILE A 38 -16.48 5.69 -1.67
N PRO A 39 -15.71 4.69 -2.13
CA PRO A 39 -15.50 3.47 -1.34
C PRO A 39 -14.76 3.74 -0.02
N ILE A 40 -13.85 4.72 0.04
CA ILE A 40 -13.18 5.10 1.29
C ILE A 40 -14.18 5.66 2.31
N VAL A 41 -15.03 6.61 1.89
CA VAL A 41 -16.05 7.22 2.78
C VAL A 41 -17.02 6.15 3.27
N LEU A 42 -17.45 5.25 2.38
CA LEU A 42 -18.39 4.18 2.72
C LEU A 42 -17.77 3.18 3.71
N PHE A 43 -16.49 2.88 3.55
CA PHE A 43 -15.73 2.04 4.49
C PHE A 43 -15.59 2.69 5.87
N ILE A 44 -15.24 3.98 5.92
CA ILE A 44 -15.16 4.74 7.19
C ILE A 44 -16.53 4.76 7.87
N ALA A 45 -17.60 5.05 7.13
CA ALA A 45 -18.96 5.05 7.67
C ALA A 45 -19.37 3.66 8.21
N ALA A 46 -18.96 2.58 7.54
CA ALA A 46 -19.22 1.22 8.01
C ALA A 46 -18.48 0.91 9.33
N ILE A 47 -17.23 1.37 9.49
CA ILE A 47 -16.49 1.24 10.75
C ILE A 47 -17.19 1.99 11.88
N PHE A 48 -17.57 3.26 11.66
CA PHE A 48 -18.30 4.03 12.68
C PHE A 48 -19.66 3.41 13.02
N ALA A 49 -20.37 2.88 12.03
CA ALA A 49 -21.63 2.17 12.27
C ALA A 49 -21.41 0.89 13.07
N LEU A 50 -20.37 0.10 12.78
CA LEU A 50 -20.04 -1.09 13.56
C LEU A 50 -19.65 -0.75 15.00
N ASP A 51 -18.88 0.33 15.21
CA ASP A 51 -18.51 0.81 16.53
C ASP A 51 -19.75 1.25 17.35
N TYR A 52 -20.62 2.04 16.72
CA TYR A 52 -21.80 2.57 17.41
C TYR A 52 -22.89 1.50 17.65
N PHE A 53 -23.13 0.60 16.69
CA PHE A 53 -24.27 -0.33 16.74
C PHE A 53 -23.93 -1.75 17.23
N VAL A 54 -22.67 -2.19 17.17
CA VAL A 54 -22.33 -3.62 17.40
C VAL A 54 -21.19 -3.83 18.41
N LEU A 55 -20.10 -3.05 18.35
CA LEU A 55 -18.87 -3.30 19.12
C LEU A 55 -18.32 -2.02 19.74
N ASP A 56 -18.20 -1.94 21.07
CA ASP A 56 -17.42 -0.89 21.72
C ASP A 56 -15.92 -1.13 21.41
N LEU A 57 -15.40 -0.49 20.37
CA LEU A 57 -14.04 -0.75 19.88
C LEU A 57 -13.00 -0.50 20.99
N ASN A 58 -13.23 0.48 21.85
CA ASN A 58 -12.34 0.74 22.99
C ASN A 58 -12.29 -0.44 23.96
N LYS A 59 -13.44 -1.01 24.34
CA LYS A 59 -13.47 -2.21 25.20
C LYS A 59 -12.86 -3.43 24.53
N LEU A 60 -13.10 -3.62 23.22
CA LEU A 60 -12.50 -4.70 22.45
C LEU A 60 -10.98 -4.57 22.46
N LEU A 61 -10.45 -3.38 22.16
CA LEU A 61 -9.02 -3.13 22.13
C LEU A 61 -8.37 -3.36 23.50
N VAL A 62 -8.97 -2.88 24.59
CA VAL A 62 -8.48 -3.14 25.96
C VAL A 62 -8.48 -4.64 26.25
N THR A 63 -9.58 -5.33 25.96
CA THR A 63 -9.69 -6.79 26.19
C THR A 63 -8.63 -7.55 25.40
N VAL A 64 -8.39 -7.17 24.14
CA VAL A 64 -7.39 -7.82 23.29
C VAL A 64 -5.97 -7.57 23.82
N THR A 65 -5.68 -6.34 24.27
CA THR A 65 -4.39 -6.00 24.88
C THR A 65 -4.11 -6.75 26.18
N GLU A 66 -5.13 -6.94 27.01
CA GLU A 66 -5.00 -7.64 28.30
C GLU A 66 -5.00 -9.18 28.15
N THR A 67 -5.71 -9.71 27.16
CA THR A 67 -5.91 -11.17 27.01
C THR A 67 -4.84 -11.83 26.13
N TYR A 68 -4.35 -11.14 25.09
CA TYR A 68 -3.46 -11.72 24.10
C TYR A 68 -2.05 -11.15 24.18
N SER A 69 -1.05 -12.01 23.94
CA SER A 69 0.34 -11.56 23.90
C SER A 69 0.59 -10.64 22.70
N PRO A 70 1.42 -9.59 22.83
CA PRO A 70 1.77 -8.70 21.72
C PRO A 70 2.36 -9.45 20.52
N ILE A 71 3.14 -10.51 20.76
CA ILE A 71 3.69 -11.38 19.72
C ILE A 71 2.60 -12.11 18.94
N GLY A 72 1.55 -12.59 19.61
CA GLY A 72 0.42 -13.24 18.95
C GLY A 72 -0.31 -12.28 18.02
N ILE A 73 -0.57 -11.06 18.48
CA ILE A 73 -1.23 -10.01 17.71
C ILE A 73 -0.40 -9.63 16.48
N LEU A 74 0.91 -9.41 16.67
CA LEU A 74 1.84 -9.14 15.57
C LEU A 74 1.92 -10.30 14.57
N GLY A 75 1.86 -11.54 15.05
CA GLY A 75 1.84 -12.73 14.21
C GLY A 75 0.58 -12.83 13.33
N VAL A 76 -0.59 -12.60 13.93
CA VAL A 76 -1.88 -12.54 13.19
C VAL A 76 -1.86 -11.41 12.17
N PHE A 77 -1.39 -10.24 12.57
CA PHE A 77 -1.23 -9.10 11.67
C PHE A 77 -0.31 -9.44 10.49
N PHE A 78 0.88 -9.98 10.77
CA PHE A 78 1.86 -10.36 9.76
C PHE A 78 1.30 -11.42 8.79
N ALA A 79 0.59 -12.43 9.30
CA ALA A 79 -0.03 -13.47 8.48
C ALA A 79 -1.13 -12.87 7.58
N SER A 80 -1.98 -12.00 8.14
CA SER A 80 -2.99 -11.27 7.37
C SER A 80 -2.34 -10.47 6.24
N GLU A 81 -1.33 -9.68 6.57
CA GLU A 81 -0.61 -8.81 5.62
C GLU A 81 0.23 -9.56 4.58
N SER A 82 0.64 -10.79 4.86
CA SER A 82 1.41 -11.60 3.92
C SER A 82 0.52 -12.30 2.88
N LEU A 83 -0.72 -12.62 3.24
CA LEU A 83 -1.60 -13.43 2.39
C LEU A 83 -2.60 -12.58 1.61
N LEU A 84 -3.43 -11.78 2.30
CA LEU A 84 -4.58 -11.12 1.69
C LEU A 84 -4.74 -9.65 2.09
N GLY A 85 -4.28 -9.26 3.28
CA GLY A 85 -4.45 -7.91 3.84
C GLY A 85 -5.92 -7.59 4.11
N ILE A 86 -6.72 -8.58 4.54
CA ILE A 86 -8.16 -8.42 4.81
C ILE A 86 -8.40 -7.62 6.08
N ILE A 87 -7.62 -7.91 7.13
CA ILE A 87 -7.82 -7.25 8.41
C ILE A 87 -7.29 -5.81 8.30
N PRO A 88 -8.12 -4.78 8.57
CA PRO A 88 -7.71 -3.40 8.45
C PRO A 88 -6.51 -3.10 9.37
N PRO A 89 -5.39 -2.57 8.86
CA PRO A 89 -4.24 -2.21 9.68
C PRO A 89 -4.58 -1.16 10.74
N GLU A 90 -5.64 -0.38 10.54
CA GLU A 90 -6.14 0.65 11.45
C GLU A 90 -6.50 0.07 12.82
N LEU A 91 -7.05 -1.16 12.88
CA LEU A 91 -7.36 -1.84 14.15
C LEU A 91 -6.08 -2.14 14.96
N PHE A 92 -5.02 -2.56 14.27
CA PHE A 92 -3.74 -2.84 14.91
C PHE A 92 -3.00 -1.56 15.31
N ILE A 93 -3.17 -0.48 14.56
CA ILE A 93 -2.66 0.84 14.94
C ILE A 93 -3.37 1.33 16.21
N ALA A 94 -4.70 1.18 16.30
CA ALA A 94 -5.45 1.52 17.51
C ALA A 94 -5.01 0.68 18.73
N TRP A 95 -4.79 -0.62 18.53
CA TRP A 95 -4.21 -1.50 19.55
C TRP A 95 -2.83 -1.02 20.02
N ALA A 96 -1.94 -0.64 19.09
CA ALA A 96 -0.64 -0.07 19.46
C ALA A 96 -0.80 1.21 20.30
N GLY A 97 -1.78 2.08 19.98
CA GLY A 97 -2.10 3.28 20.76
C GLY A 97 -2.47 3.00 22.22
N LYS A 98 -3.14 1.86 22.49
CA LYS A 98 -3.50 1.41 23.84
C LYS A 98 -2.42 0.59 24.57
N SER A 99 -1.31 0.28 23.90
CA SER A 99 -0.26 -0.56 24.47
C SER A 99 0.71 0.25 25.34
N GLU A 100 1.51 -0.42 26.18
CA GLU A 100 2.49 0.25 27.06
C GLU A 100 3.54 1.08 26.30
N PHE A 101 3.91 0.63 25.09
CA PHE A 101 4.90 1.31 24.24
C PHE A 101 4.36 1.56 22.83
N PRO A 102 3.49 2.58 22.63
CA PRO A 102 2.75 2.75 21.38
C PRO A 102 3.62 2.90 20.12
N ILE A 103 4.65 3.74 20.20
CA ILE A 103 5.55 4.02 19.06
C ILE A 103 6.39 2.78 18.71
N PHE A 104 6.77 1.99 19.71
CA PHE A 104 7.52 0.76 19.51
C PHE A 104 6.68 -0.28 18.77
N TYR A 105 5.46 -0.55 19.24
CA TYR A 105 4.55 -1.48 18.58
C TYR A 105 4.10 -0.99 17.21
N LEU A 106 3.88 0.31 17.03
CA LEU A 106 3.60 0.89 15.73
C LEU A 106 4.74 0.65 14.73
N SER A 107 5.99 0.83 15.17
CA SER A 107 7.17 0.57 14.33
C SER A 107 7.28 -0.90 13.95
N LEU A 108 6.98 -1.79 14.90
CA LEU A 108 6.99 -3.24 14.68
C LEU A 108 5.87 -3.68 13.73
N LEU A 109 4.68 -3.08 13.85
CA LEU A 109 3.59 -3.24 12.89
C LEU A 109 4.00 -2.76 11.50
N ALA A 110 4.53 -1.54 11.37
CA ALA A 110 4.98 -1.03 10.07
C ALA A 110 6.05 -1.94 9.43
N ALA A 111 7.00 -2.45 10.22
CA ALA A 111 8.02 -3.39 9.78
C ALA A 111 7.42 -4.75 9.37
N ALA A 112 6.54 -5.33 10.19
CA ALA A 112 5.83 -6.56 9.89
C ALA A 112 5.00 -6.42 8.61
N SER A 113 4.35 -5.28 8.43
CA SER A 113 3.61 -4.93 7.23
C SER A 113 4.53 -4.90 6.01
N TYR A 114 5.66 -4.18 6.08
CA TYR A 114 6.63 -4.12 5.00
C TYR A 114 7.17 -5.52 4.62
N LEU A 115 7.55 -6.32 5.62
CA LEU A 115 8.01 -7.70 5.43
C LEU A 115 6.91 -8.60 4.86
N GLY A 116 5.68 -8.48 5.32
CA GLY A 116 4.54 -9.25 4.80
C GLY A 116 4.31 -8.95 3.32
N GLY A 117 4.44 -7.68 2.92
CA GLY A 117 4.43 -7.31 1.51
C GLY A 117 5.56 -7.96 0.70
N ILE A 118 6.76 -8.12 1.27
CA ILE A 118 7.86 -8.85 0.59
C ILE A 118 7.45 -10.32 0.37
N VAL A 119 6.85 -10.97 1.37
CA VAL A 119 6.31 -12.33 1.23
C VAL A 119 5.26 -12.37 0.11
N SER A 120 4.29 -11.46 0.13
CA SER A 120 3.27 -11.32 -0.92
C SER A 120 3.87 -11.13 -2.32
N TYR A 121 4.94 -10.35 -2.45
CA TYR A 121 5.65 -10.17 -3.71
C TYR A 121 6.21 -11.50 -4.23
N PHE A 122 6.84 -12.29 -3.37
CA PHE A 122 7.37 -13.60 -3.76
C PHE A 122 6.27 -14.62 -4.04
N ILE A 123 5.14 -14.56 -3.34
CA ILE A 123 3.93 -15.32 -3.70
C ILE A 123 3.51 -14.99 -5.13
N GLY A 124 3.44 -13.69 -5.48
CA GLY A 124 3.15 -13.22 -6.84
C GLY A 124 4.14 -13.76 -7.89
N VAL A 125 5.44 -13.76 -7.58
CA VAL A 125 6.46 -14.37 -8.45
C VAL A 125 6.25 -15.87 -8.59
N GLY A 126 5.94 -16.57 -7.50
CA GLY A 126 5.64 -18.00 -7.48
C GLY A 126 4.46 -18.37 -8.36
N ILE A 127 3.38 -17.57 -8.34
CA ILE A 127 2.21 -17.74 -9.21
C ILE A 127 2.60 -17.74 -10.69
N THR A 128 3.60 -16.96 -11.11
CA THR A 128 4.05 -16.93 -12.51
C THR A 128 4.74 -18.21 -12.99
N LYS A 129 5.11 -19.12 -12.08
CA LYS A 129 5.72 -20.41 -12.40
C LYS A 129 4.67 -21.49 -12.73
N ILE A 130 3.39 -21.22 -12.42
CA ILE A 130 2.30 -22.15 -12.74
C ILE A 130 2.07 -22.15 -14.26
N PRO A 131 2.15 -23.30 -14.96
CA PRO A 131 2.14 -23.36 -16.43
C PRO A 131 0.91 -22.69 -17.07
N VAL A 132 -0.27 -22.86 -16.46
CA VAL A 132 -1.53 -22.28 -16.92
C VAL A 132 -1.48 -20.75 -16.85
N VAL A 133 -0.99 -20.20 -15.73
CA VAL A 133 -0.87 -18.75 -15.53
C VAL A 133 0.20 -18.18 -16.45
N HIS A 134 1.32 -18.88 -16.60
CA HIS A 134 2.41 -18.47 -17.48
C HIS A 134 1.94 -18.34 -18.93
N LYS A 135 1.24 -19.35 -19.45
CA LYS A 135 0.68 -19.34 -20.81
C LYS A 135 -0.31 -18.19 -21.01
N GLN A 136 -1.14 -17.90 -20.01
CA GLN A 136 -2.10 -16.79 -20.07
C GLN A 136 -1.40 -15.42 -20.06
N ILE A 137 -0.36 -15.28 -19.24
CA ILE A 137 0.47 -14.07 -19.18
C ILE A 137 1.17 -13.81 -20.52
N GLU A 138 1.73 -14.84 -21.12
CA GLU A 138 2.52 -14.75 -22.36
C GLU A 138 1.63 -14.50 -23.59
N THR A 139 0.47 -15.14 -23.68
CA THR A 139 -0.43 -15.04 -24.84
C THR A 139 -1.33 -13.80 -24.81
N ASN A 140 -1.99 -13.52 -23.68
CA ASN A 140 -3.05 -12.51 -23.59
C ASN A 140 -2.60 -11.21 -22.89
N MET A 141 -1.61 -11.28 -22.00
CA MET A 141 -1.26 -10.15 -21.15
C MET A 141 0.11 -9.52 -21.45
N ALA A 142 0.94 -10.10 -22.32
CA ALA A 142 2.30 -9.61 -22.55
C ALA A 142 2.36 -8.12 -22.97
N LYS A 143 1.44 -7.67 -23.84
CA LYS A 143 1.31 -6.25 -24.23
C LYS A 143 0.86 -5.37 -23.06
N HIS A 144 -0.10 -5.83 -22.26
CA HIS A 144 -0.61 -5.10 -21.10
C HIS A 144 0.44 -5.00 -19.99
N ILE A 145 1.16 -6.09 -19.69
CA ILE A 145 2.21 -6.17 -18.67
C ILE A 145 3.38 -5.24 -18.99
N LYS A 146 3.79 -5.13 -20.27
CA LYS A 146 4.88 -4.21 -20.65
C LYS A 146 4.54 -2.75 -20.35
N ASN A 147 3.29 -2.35 -20.54
CA ASN A 147 2.82 -1.01 -20.19
C ASN A 147 2.55 -0.86 -18.68
N THR A 148 1.96 -1.87 -18.03
CA THR A 148 1.73 -1.89 -16.59
C THR A 148 3.04 -1.84 -15.81
N ARG A 149 4.13 -2.45 -16.30
CA ARG A 149 5.45 -2.38 -15.66
C ARG A 149 6.02 -0.96 -15.65
N LYS A 150 5.70 -0.12 -16.64
CA LYS A 150 6.08 1.31 -16.64
C LYS A 150 5.37 2.09 -15.54
N TRP A 151 4.12 1.75 -15.27
CA TRP A 151 3.30 2.37 -14.21
C TRP A 151 3.35 1.60 -12.89
N GLY A 152 4.05 0.46 -12.84
CA GLY A 152 4.05 -0.45 -11.70
C GLY A 152 4.58 0.21 -10.43
N GLY A 153 5.60 1.06 -10.56
CA GLY A 153 6.11 1.85 -9.45
C GLY A 153 5.06 2.78 -8.86
N PHE A 154 4.27 3.46 -9.71
CA PHE A 154 3.16 4.30 -9.27
C PHE A 154 2.08 3.47 -8.56
N LEU A 155 1.73 2.30 -9.08
CA LEU A 155 0.74 1.42 -8.45
C LEU A 155 1.20 0.93 -7.07
N ILE A 156 2.49 0.60 -6.90
CA ILE A 156 3.07 0.20 -5.62
C ILE A 156 3.06 1.38 -4.63
N ILE A 157 3.43 2.59 -5.07
CA ILE A 157 3.40 3.81 -4.24
C ILE A 157 1.98 4.09 -3.76
N VAL A 158 1.00 4.01 -4.65
CA VAL A 158 -0.42 4.18 -4.32
C VAL A 158 -0.88 3.10 -3.34
N GLY A 159 -0.48 1.83 -3.55
CA GLY A 159 -0.76 0.73 -2.63
C GLY A 159 -0.16 0.89 -1.25
N ALA A 160 1.05 1.43 -1.16
CA ALA A 160 1.74 1.65 0.09
C ALA A 160 1.10 2.77 0.94
N LEU A 161 0.50 3.77 0.29
CA LEU A 161 -0.03 4.98 0.95
C LEU A 161 -1.55 4.98 1.14
N LEU A 162 -2.32 4.48 0.17
CA LEU A 162 -3.78 4.50 0.24
C LEU A 162 -4.32 3.38 1.11
N PRO A 163 -5.58 3.48 1.59
CA PRO A 163 -6.27 2.44 2.35
C PRO A 163 -6.69 1.27 1.44
N ILE A 164 -5.73 0.67 0.75
CA ILE A 164 -5.92 -0.55 -0.03
C ILE A 164 -5.05 -1.67 0.55
N PRO A 165 -5.45 -2.94 0.41
CA PRO A 165 -4.66 -4.07 0.89
C PRO A 165 -3.33 -4.15 0.15
N PHE A 166 -2.23 -3.85 0.86
CA PHE A 166 -0.91 -3.83 0.25
C PHE A 166 -0.50 -5.19 -0.29
N ALA A 167 -0.87 -6.28 0.42
CA ALA A 167 -0.64 -7.66 -0.01
C ALA A 167 -1.04 -7.89 -1.47
N MET A 168 -2.23 -7.41 -1.87
CA MET A 168 -2.70 -7.50 -3.25
C MET A 168 -1.82 -6.72 -4.22
N THR A 169 -1.42 -5.50 -3.85
CA THR A 169 -0.52 -4.69 -4.69
C THR A 169 0.86 -5.32 -4.84
N SER A 170 1.37 -5.96 -3.79
CA SER A 170 2.64 -6.68 -3.78
C SER A 170 2.59 -7.96 -4.60
N ILE A 171 1.51 -8.76 -4.48
CA ILE A 171 1.26 -9.94 -5.33
C ILE A 171 1.22 -9.51 -6.80
N ALA A 172 0.46 -8.46 -7.12
CA ALA A 172 0.39 -7.93 -8.48
C ALA A 172 1.76 -7.47 -9.00
N ALA A 173 2.57 -6.79 -8.16
CA ALA A 173 3.93 -6.40 -8.48
C ALA A 173 4.85 -7.61 -8.76
N GLY A 174 4.69 -8.70 -8.00
CA GLY A 174 5.39 -9.97 -8.22
C GLY A 174 4.99 -10.65 -9.53
N ILE A 175 3.69 -10.69 -9.84
CA ILE A 175 3.16 -11.27 -11.08
C ILE A 175 3.73 -10.57 -12.31
N ILE A 176 3.81 -9.23 -12.30
CA ILE A 176 4.39 -8.45 -13.41
C ILE A 176 5.93 -8.43 -13.41
N ARG A 177 6.58 -9.14 -12.46
CA ARG A 177 8.03 -9.16 -12.24
C ARG A 177 8.62 -7.75 -12.18
N PHE A 178 7.99 -6.89 -11.39
CA PHE A 178 8.50 -5.54 -11.13
C PHE A 178 9.90 -5.62 -10.49
N PRO A 179 10.87 -4.77 -10.85
CA PRO A 179 12.21 -4.84 -10.26
C PRO A 179 12.18 -4.78 -8.73
N PHE A 180 12.69 -5.84 -8.09
CA PHE A 180 12.58 -6.05 -6.64
C PHE A 180 13.17 -4.89 -5.83
N MET A 181 14.33 -4.37 -6.21
CA MET A 181 14.95 -3.24 -5.50
C MET A 181 14.08 -1.99 -5.55
N SER A 182 13.47 -1.69 -6.70
CA SER A 182 12.53 -0.56 -6.80
C SER A 182 11.25 -0.81 -5.99
N TYR A 183 10.75 -2.06 -5.97
CA TYR A 183 9.63 -2.43 -5.12
C TYR A 183 9.94 -2.19 -3.63
N LEU A 184 11.10 -2.63 -3.14
CA LEU A 184 11.53 -2.38 -1.76
C LEU A 184 11.55 -0.89 -1.43
N MET A 185 12.16 -0.08 -2.30
CA MET A 185 12.21 1.38 -2.11
C MET A 185 10.82 2.02 -2.03
N TYR A 186 9.88 1.63 -2.90
CA TYR A 186 8.51 2.15 -2.86
C TYR A 186 7.72 1.61 -1.67
N GLY A 187 7.97 0.38 -1.26
CA GLY A 187 7.35 -0.24 -0.09
C GLY A 187 7.72 0.48 1.22
N LEU A 188 8.84 1.20 1.29
CA LEU A 188 9.18 2.02 2.47
C LEU A 188 8.14 3.11 2.77
N LEU A 189 7.35 3.54 1.78
CA LEU A 189 6.24 4.47 2.00
C LEU A 189 5.18 3.91 2.97
N ARG A 190 5.20 2.61 3.20
CA ARG A 190 4.33 1.95 4.18
C ARG A 190 4.58 2.45 5.60
N PHE A 191 5.84 2.73 5.96
CA PHE A 191 6.16 3.35 7.25
C PHE A 191 5.50 4.73 7.36
N ILE A 192 5.55 5.54 6.30
CA ILE A 192 4.88 6.85 6.28
C ILE A 192 3.37 6.71 6.49
N ARG A 193 2.70 5.74 5.84
CA ARG A 193 1.26 5.50 6.05
C ARG A 193 0.94 5.17 7.51
N PHE A 194 1.67 4.22 8.12
CA PHE A 194 1.44 3.80 9.51
C PHE A 194 1.58 4.97 10.49
N TYR A 195 2.65 5.76 10.34
CA TYR A 195 2.86 6.94 11.18
C TYR A 195 1.82 8.04 10.92
N ALA A 196 1.46 8.29 9.66
CA ALA A 196 0.42 9.27 9.33
C ALA A 196 -0.96 8.88 9.91
N TYR A 197 -1.29 7.59 9.92
CA TYR A 197 -2.55 7.11 10.47
C TYR A 197 -2.53 7.12 12.00
N ALA A 198 -1.38 6.82 12.61
CA ALA A 198 -1.22 6.90 14.06
C ALA A 198 -1.44 8.32 14.60
N LEU A 199 -1.05 9.37 13.86
CA LEU A 199 -1.32 10.75 14.28
C LEU A 199 -2.81 11.02 14.51
N VAL A 200 -3.68 10.44 13.69
CA VAL A 200 -5.14 10.61 13.81
C VAL A 200 -5.71 9.63 14.82
N ILE A 201 -5.30 8.36 14.75
CA ILE A 201 -5.88 7.29 15.57
C ILE A 201 -5.48 7.42 17.05
N PHE A 202 -4.23 7.80 17.36
CA PHE A 202 -3.80 7.94 18.74
C PHE A 202 -4.50 9.10 19.46
N GLU A 203 -4.95 10.13 18.74
CA GLU A 203 -5.77 11.21 19.31
C GLU A 203 -7.21 10.75 19.60
N MET A 204 -7.70 9.74 18.88
CA MET A 204 -9.08 9.25 18.99
C MET A 204 -9.24 8.10 20.01
N VAL A 205 -8.15 7.44 20.38
CA VAL A 205 -8.17 6.18 21.14
C VAL A 205 -7.81 6.40 22.60
#